data_AF-A0A5C8C927-F1
#
_entry.id   AF-A0A5C8C927-F1
#
_cell.length_a   1.000
_cell.length_b   1.000
_cell.length_c   1.000
_cell.angle_alpha   90.00
_cell.angle_beta   90.00
_cell.angle_gamma   90.00
#
_symmetry.space_group_name_H-M   'P 1'
#
loop_
_entity.id
_entity.type
_entity.pdbx_description
1 polymer ?
#
loop_
_entity_poly.entity_id
_entity_poly.type
_entity_poly.pdbx_seq_one_letter_code
_entity_poly.pdbx_strand_id
1 'polypeptide(L)'
;MADADLDAIIRQLAKQQHKTLTTAVKKQRDRYAALAAKAKDAQGKQLYKQLAKDALEIGSATVKRLQMSADNAAYSHARSMRQATEAAREAAKKAAAEAKAGKPKTPKKAAAKKTPAKS
;
A
#
# COMPACT_ATOMS: atom_id res chain seq x y z
N MET A 1 6.64 14.03 13.12
CA MET A 1 5.76 12.88 13.38
C MET A 1 5.08 12.54 12.08
N ALA A 2 5.60 11.58 11.32
CA ALA A 2 4.90 11.11 10.14
C ALA A 2 3.85 10.13 10.64
N ASP A 3 2.56 10.50 10.55
CA ASP A 3 1.49 9.52 10.59
C ASP A 3 1.88 8.32 9.72
N ALA A 4 1.65 7.12 10.23
CA ALA A 4 2.09 5.91 9.53
C ALA A 4 1.56 5.93 8.09
N ASP A 5 2.50 5.99 7.15
CA ASP A 5 2.21 6.01 5.72
C ASP A 5 1.35 4.77 5.38
N LEU A 6 0.32 4.93 4.55
CA LEU A 6 -0.78 3.94 4.45
C LEU A 6 -0.27 2.53 4.10
N ASP A 7 0.84 2.42 3.37
CA ASP A 7 1.50 1.16 3.05
C ASP A 7 2.07 0.44 4.29
N ALA A 8 2.59 1.16 5.28
CA ALA A 8 3.04 0.61 6.56
C ALA A 8 1.85 0.05 7.35
N ILE A 9 0.72 0.76 7.36
CA ILE A 9 -0.53 0.29 7.99
C ILE A 9 -1.02 -1.00 7.33
N ILE A 10 -1.05 -1.06 5.99
CA ILE A 10 -1.45 -2.25 5.24
C ILE A 10 -0.60 -3.47 5.62
N ARG A 11 0.74 -3.31 5.66
CA ARG A 11 1.65 -4.40 6.05
C ARG A 11 1.47 -4.84 7.50
N GLN A 12 1.25 -3.89 8.42
CA GLN A 12 1.03 -4.21 9.83
C GLN A 12 -0.27 -4.99 10.02
N LEU A 13 -1.37 -4.53 9.39
CA LEU A 13 -2.66 -5.21 9.43
C LEU A 13 -2.56 -6.62 8.85
N ALA A 14 -1.86 -6.77 7.72
CA ALA A 14 -1.64 -8.07 7.10
C ALA A 14 -0.88 -9.05 8.01
N LYS A 15 0.13 -8.58 8.75
CA LYS A 15 0.85 -9.41 9.74
C LYS A 15 -0.07 -9.86 10.88
N GLN A 16 -0.91 -8.97 11.38
CA GLN A 16 -1.89 -9.30 12.43
C GLN A 16 -2.90 -10.34 11.92
N GLN A 17 -3.46 -10.13 10.73
CA GLN A 17 -4.37 -11.07 10.08
C GLN A 17 -3.71 -12.42 9.81
N HIS A 18 -2.46 -12.44 9.34
CA HIS A 18 -1.71 -13.66 9.12
C HIS A 18 -1.64 -14.52 10.39
N LYS A 19 -1.26 -13.93 11.53
CA LYS A 19 -1.19 -14.65 12.82
C LYS A 19 -2.55 -15.24 13.22
N THR A 20 -3.61 -14.45 13.10
CA THR A 20 -4.98 -14.87 13.44
C THR A 20 -5.45 -16.01 12.55
N LEU A 21 -5.27 -15.88 11.23
CA LEU A 21 -5.70 -16.88 10.26
C LEU A 21 -4.88 -18.16 10.36
N THR A 22 -3.56 -18.09 10.53
CA THR A 22 -2.73 -19.28 10.77
C THR A 22 -3.17 -20.03 12.02
N THR A 23 -3.55 -19.32 13.08
CA THR A 23 -4.08 -19.94 14.31
C THR A 23 -5.42 -20.64 14.04
N ALA A 24 -6.31 -20.00 13.28
CA ALA A 24 -7.59 -20.60 12.89
C ALA A 24 -7.41 -21.85 12.03
N VAL A 25 -6.50 -21.82 11.05
CA VAL A 25 -6.15 -22.98 10.21
C VAL A 25 -5.64 -24.15 11.06
N LYS A 26 -4.75 -23.89 12.02
CA LYS A 26 -4.26 -24.91 12.96
C LYS A 26 -5.39 -25.51 13.80
N LYS A 27 -6.28 -24.67 14.34
CA LYS A 27 -7.46 -25.14 15.08
C LYS A 27 -8.38 -26.03 14.22
N GLN A 28 -8.57 -25.68 12.95
CA GLN A 28 -9.36 -26.48 12.02
C GLN A 28 -8.72 -27.85 11.74
N ARG A 29 -7.40 -27.88 11.50
CA ARG A 29 -6.63 -29.14 11.40
C ARG A 29 -6.81 -29.99 12.66
N ASP A 30 -6.66 -29.38 13.84
CA ASP A 30 -6.73 -30.10 15.12
C ASP A 30 -8.11 -30.67 15.38
N ARG A 31 -9.17 -29.97 14.96
CA ARG A 31 -10.53 -30.47 15.00
C ARG A 31 -10.68 -31.74 14.16
N TYR A 32 -10.17 -31.78 12.92
CA TYR A 32 -10.22 -32.97 12.09
C TYR A 32 -9.35 -34.11 12.65
N ALA A 33 -8.18 -33.80 13.21
CA ALA A 33 -7.36 -34.81 13.89
C ALA A 33 -8.07 -35.43 15.11
N ALA A 34 -8.80 -34.62 15.89
CA ALA A 34 -9.59 -35.11 17.01
C ALA A 34 -10.79 -35.98 16.55
N LEU A 35 -11.42 -35.63 15.43
CA LEU A 35 -12.46 -36.47 14.81
C LEU A 35 -11.88 -37.80 14.32
N ALA A 36 -10.69 -37.80 13.72
CA ALA A 36 -10.00 -39.01 13.32
C ALA A 36 -9.68 -39.92 14.51
N ALA A 37 -9.29 -39.35 15.66
CA ALA A 37 -9.02 -40.12 16.87
C ALA A 37 -10.28 -40.78 17.46
N LYS A 38 -11.46 -40.16 17.27
CA LYS A 38 -12.76 -40.67 17.76
C LYS A 38 -13.47 -41.61 16.80
N ALA A 39 -13.10 -41.60 15.52
CA ALA A 39 -13.73 -42.45 14.51
C ALA A 39 -13.51 -43.94 14.85
N LYS A 40 -14.55 -44.74 14.68
CA LYS A 40 -14.52 -46.18 14.97
C LYS A 40 -14.13 -46.99 13.74
N ASP A 41 -14.58 -46.56 12.58
CA ASP A 41 -14.36 -47.16 11.27
C ASP A 41 -13.07 -46.68 10.60
N ALA A 42 -12.42 -47.57 9.83
CA ALA A 42 -11.16 -47.28 9.18
C ALA A 42 -11.29 -46.19 8.09
N GLN A 43 -12.41 -46.18 7.37
CA GLN A 43 -12.67 -45.21 6.31
C GLN A 43 -12.83 -43.79 6.87
N GLY A 44 -13.61 -43.60 7.93
CA GLY A 44 -13.80 -42.34 8.63
C GLY A 44 -12.50 -41.82 9.25
N LYS A 45 -11.68 -42.71 9.84
CA LYS A 45 -10.33 -42.35 10.30
C LYS A 45 -9.48 -41.79 9.16
N GLN A 46 -9.48 -42.44 8.00
CA GLN A 46 -8.66 -42.02 6.85
C GLN A 46 -9.19 -40.72 6.24
N LEU A 47 -10.50 -40.56 6.11
CA LEU A 47 -11.14 -39.33 5.66
C LEU A 47 -10.77 -38.14 6.54
N TYR A 48 -10.93 -38.25 7.87
CA TYR A 48 -10.61 -37.14 8.77
C TYR A 48 -9.11 -36.82 8.81
N LYS A 49 -8.23 -37.83 8.66
CA LYS A 49 -6.79 -37.59 8.48
C LYS A 49 -6.50 -36.82 7.19
N GLN A 50 -7.17 -37.15 6.09
CA GLN A 50 -7.01 -36.43 4.84
C GLN A 50 -7.52 -34.99 4.96
N LEU A 51 -8.72 -34.79 5.53
CA LEU A 51 -9.27 -33.45 5.78
C LEU A 51 -8.38 -32.60 6.68
N ALA A 52 -7.71 -33.19 7.67
CA ALA A 52 -6.75 -32.47 8.50
C ALA A 52 -5.54 -31.97 7.68
N LYS A 53 -5.01 -32.78 6.76
CA LYS A 53 -3.92 -32.40 5.85
C LYS A 53 -4.37 -31.30 4.90
N ASP A 54 -5.50 -31.50 4.23
CA ASP A 54 -6.04 -30.57 3.25
C ASP A 54 -6.35 -29.21 3.89
N ALA A 55 -6.93 -29.20 5.09
CA ALA A 55 -7.21 -27.97 5.83
C ALA A 55 -5.93 -27.17 6.13
N LEU A 56 -4.84 -27.86 6.50
CA LEU A 56 -3.55 -27.20 6.75
C LEU A 56 -2.93 -26.67 5.46
N GLU A 57 -2.93 -27.47 4.39
CA GLU A 57 -2.32 -27.11 3.11
C GLU A 57 -3.05 -25.95 2.44
N ILE A 58 -4.36 -26.11 2.19
CA ILE A 58 -5.22 -25.09 1.57
C ILE A 58 -5.24 -23.84 2.44
N GLY A 59 -5.38 -24.00 3.76
CA GLY A 59 -5.40 -22.89 4.70
C GLY A 59 -4.10 -22.10 4.69
N SER A 60 -2.95 -22.77 4.76
CA SER A 60 -1.65 -22.11 4.73
C SER A 60 -1.37 -21.39 3.40
N ALA A 61 -1.77 -21.99 2.28
CA ALA A 61 -1.66 -21.38 0.96
C ALA A 61 -2.53 -20.11 0.86
N THR A 62 -3.76 -20.17 1.37
CA THR A 62 -4.70 -19.04 1.38
C THR A 62 -4.15 -17.88 2.22
N VAL A 63 -3.59 -18.16 3.40
CA VAL A 63 -2.98 -17.14 4.26
C VAL A 63 -1.76 -16.49 3.58
N LYS A 64 -0.91 -17.27 2.92
CA LYS A 64 0.22 -16.73 2.15
C LYS A 64 -0.24 -15.84 0.99
N ARG A 65 -1.26 -16.28 0.25
CA ARG A 65 -1.85 -15.48 -0.85
C ARG A 65 -2.38 -14.14 -0.34
N LEU A 66 -3.08 -14.12 0.80
CA LEU A 66 -3.56 -12.89 1.40
C LEU A 66 -2.40 -11.94 1.76
N GLN A 67 -1.32 -12.45 2.36
CA GLN A 67 -0.14 -11.66 2.67
C GLN A 67 0.49 -11.05 1.40
N MET A 68 0.66 -11.85 0.35
CA MET A 68 1.19 -11.36 -0.93
C MET A 68 0.30 -10.28 -1.55
N SER A 69 -1.02 -10.44 -1.49
CA SER A 69 -1.97 -9.42 -1.97
C SER A 69 -1.84 -8.11 -1.18
N ALA A 70 -1.65 -8.20 0.14
CA ALA A 70 -1.44 -7.02 0.97
C ALA A 70 -0.10 -6.32 0.67
N ASP A 71 0.97 -7.07 0.46
CA ASP A 71 2.28 -6.51 0.07
C ASP A 71 2.21 -5.84 -1.31
N ASN A 72 1.50 -6.44 -2.27
CA ASN A 72 1.27 -5.84 -3.58
C ASN A 72 0.45 -4.55 -3.49
N ALA A 73 -0.60 -4.52 -2.66
CA ALA A 73 -1.40 -3.32 -2.43
C ALA A 73 -0.56 -2.20 -1.80
N ALA A 74 0.23 -2.52 -0.77
CA ALA A 74 1.14 -1.58 -0.12
C ALA A 74 2.16 -1.00 -1.11
N TYR A 75 2.78 -1.87 -1.92
CA TYR A 75 3.75 -1.44 -2.93
C TYR A 75 3.12 -0.56 -4.03
N SER A 76 1.93 -0.95 -4.53
CA SER A 76 1.21 -0.18 -5.55
C SER A 76 0.85 1.22 -5.04
N HIS A 77 0.38 1.32 -3.79
CA HIS A 77 0.09 2.61 -3.15
C HIS A 77 1.34 3.49 -3.04
N ALA A 78 2.41 2.96 -2.45
CA ALA A 78 3.67 3.69 -2.29
C ALA A 78 4.23 4.18 -3.64
N ARG A 79 4.14 3.35 -4.69
CA ARG A 79 4.54 3.73 -6.05
C ARG A 79 3.68 4.87 -6.60
N SER A 80 2.36 4.78 -6.48
CA SER A 80 1.44 5.81 -6.97
C SER A 80 1.68 7.16 -6.27
N MET A 81 1.92 7.14 -4.96
CA MET A 81 2.26 8.36 -4.20
C MET A 81 3.59 8.96 -4.65
N ARG A 82 4.61 8.13 -4.92
CA ARG A 82 5.87 8.61 -5.51
C ARG A 82 5.67 9.22 -6.89
N GLN A 83 4.86 8.61 -7.75
CA GLN A 83 4.57 9.16 -9.08
C GLN A 83 3.83 10.49 -9.00
N ALA A 84 2.83 10.60 -8.13
CA ALA A 84 2.08 11.83 -7.91
C ALA A 84 2.97 12.96 -7.38
N THR A 85 3.84 12.65 -6.41
CA THR A 85 4.77 13.64 -5.84
C THR A 85 5.82 14.10 -6.85
N GLU A 86 6.39 13.20 -7.65
CA GLU A 86 7.32 13.56 -8.71
C GLU A 86 6.63 14.37 -9.82
N ALA A 87 5.41 14.01 -10.23
CA ALA A 87 4.63 14.79 -11.19
C ALA A 87 4.34 16.21 -10.69
N ALA A 88 3.96 16.37 -9.42
CA ALA A 88 3.74 17.67 -8.80
C ALA A 88 5.04 18.51 -8.73
N ARG A 89 6.18 17.88 -8.42
CA ARG A 89 7.50 18.53 -8.42
C ARG A 89 7.88 19.02 -9.82
N GLU A 90 7.70 18.21 -10.85
CA GLU A 90 7.99 18.59 -12.23
C GLU A 90 7.07 19.72 -12.73
N ALA A 91 5.77 19.67 -12.38
CA ALA A 91 4.84 20.76 -12.68
C ALA A 91 5.26 22.08 -12.01
N ALA A 92 5.68 22.02 -10.75
CA ALA A 92 6.19 23.20 -10.02
C ALA A 92 7.48 23.75 -10.65
N LYS A 93 8.40 22.88 -11.10
CA LYS A 93 9.62 23.31 -11.81
C LYS A 93 9.30 24.00 -13.14
N LYS A 94 8.38 23.45 -13.93
CA LYS A 94 7.94 24.06 -15.21
C LYS A 94 7.30 25.42 -14.98
N ALA A 95 6.37 25.53 -14.04
CA ALA A 95 5.74 26.79 -13.69
C ALA A 95 6.77 27.85 -13.22
N ALA A 96 7.78 27.43 -12.44
CA ALA A 96 8.86 28.31 -12.00
C ALA A 96 9.79 28.76 -13.15
N ALA A 97 10.00 27.91 -14.17
CA ALA A 97 10.77 28.24 -15.36
C ALA A 97 10.02 29.23 -16.26
N GLU A 98 8.72 29.02 -16.48
CA GLU A 98 7.86 29.92 -17.24
C GLU A 98 7.74 31.30 -16.57
N ALA A 99 7.60 31.35 -15.24
CA ALA A 99 7.60 32.59 -14.48
C ALA A 99 8.94 33.36 -14.56
N LYS A 100 10.07 32.66 -14.76
CA LYS A 100 11.38 33.29 -14.99
C LYS A 100 11.56 33.77 -16.43
N ALA A 101 10.98 33.07 -17.42
CA ALA A 101 11.01 33.46 -18.83
C ALA A 101 10.07 34.64 -19.14
N GLY A 102 9.00 34.82 -18.37
CA GLY A 102 8.02 35.88 -18.53
C GLY A 102 8.38 37.25 -17.94
N LYS A 103 9.58 37.46 -17.36
CA LYS A 103 10.02 38.80 -16.92
C LYS A 103 10.44 39.63 -18.14
N PRO A 104 9.69 40.67 -18.56
CA PRO A 104 10.21 41.62 -19.53
C PRO A 104 11.38 42.35 -18.86
N LYS A 105 12.51 42.43 -19.56
CA LYS A 105 13.57 43.37 -19.20
C LYS A 105 12.96 44.76 -19.12
N THR A 106 13.03 45.37 -17.95
CA THR A 106 12.76 46.80 -17.75
C THR A 106 13.57 47.62 -18.76
N PRO A 107 12.99 48.55 -19.52
CA PRO A 107 13.76 49.65 -20.04
C PRO A 107 13.86 50.70 -18.94
N LYS A 108 14.98 50.70 -18.21
CA LYS A 108 15.39 51.84 -17.38
C LYS A 108 16.45 52.63 -18.15
N LYS A 109 16.04 53.68 -18.88
CA LYS A 109 16.84 54.86 -19.26
C LYS A 109 15.92 55.83 -20.02
N ALA A 110 15.97 57.15 -19.94
CA ALA A 110 16.34 58.18 -18.96
C ALA A 110 15.96 59.52 -19.65
N ALA A 111 15.61 60.54 -18.86
CA ALA A 111 15.47 61.96 -19.23
C ALA A 111 14.29 62.31 -20.20
N ALA A 112 13.53 63.39 -20.03
CA ALA A 112 13.93 64.69 -19.53
C ALA A 112 12.81 65.41 -18.74
N LYS A 113 13.26 66.18 -17.75
CA LYS A 113 12.56 67.29 -17.09
C LYS A 113 11.78 68.16 -18.09
N LYS A 114 10.57 68.60 -17.69
CA LYS A 114 10.20 70.01 -17.46
C LYS A 114 8.69 70.12 -17.15
N THR A 115 8.34 70.33 -15.88
CA THR A 115 7.33 71.33 -15.50
C THR A 115 7.99 72.72 -15.59
N PRO A 116 7.27 73.88 -15.63
CA PRO A 116 5.89 74.10 -15.19
C PRO A 116 5.03 75.07 -16.07
N ALA A 117 3.79 75.28 -15.62
CA ALA A 117 3.04 76.56 -15.56
C ALA A 117 1.77 76.75 -16.42
N LYS A 118 0.66 76.98 -15.67
CA LYS A 118 -0.51 77.85 -15.89
C LYS A 118 -0.85 78.32 -17.30
N SER A 119 -2.11 78.13 -17.69
CA SER A 119 -3.05 79.19 -18.11
C SER A 119 -4.46 78.70 -17.85
#